data_AF-A0A3S1R8G8-F1
#
_entry.id   AF-A0A3S1R8G8-F1
#
_cell.length_a   1.000
_cell.length_b   1.000
_cell.length_c   1.000
_cell.angle_alpha   90.00
_cell.angle_beta   90.00
_cell.angle_gamma   90.00
#
_symmetry.space_group_name_H-M   'P 1'
#
loop_
_entity.id
_entity.type
_entity.pdbx_description
1 polymer ?
#
loop_
_entity_poly.entity_id
_entity_poly.type
_entity_poly.pdbx_seq_one_letter_code
_entity_poly.pdbx_strand_id
1 'polypeptide(L)'
;EWNKRTGALPVHKSAEKDPFYASEQFKGWFAELEDKDAVPTVMPTYLEEFAFFKDSMVIKTSQQALLGDITPEEMANQWADYLTKAQQKHLAKK
;
A
#
# COMPACT_ATOMS: atom_id res chain seq x y z
N GLU A 1 2.53 -15.39 -20.15
CA GLU A 1 3.35 -14.56 -21.08
C GLU A 1 3.52 -13.10 -20.64
N TRP A 2 2.47 -12.27 -20.50
CA TRP A 2 2.66 -10.84 -20.14
C TRP A 2 3.40 -10.63 -18.81
N ASN A 3 2.97 -11.30 -17.73
CA ASN A 3 3.62 -11.18 -16.41
C ASN A 3 5.08 -11.64 -16.41
N LYS A 4 5.41 -12.68 -17.20
CA LYS A 4 6.80 -13.13 -17.36
C LYS A 4 7.64 -12.10 -18.09
N ARG A 5 7.06 -11.43 -19.10
CA ARG A 5 7.72 -10.36 -19.86
C ARG A 5 7.98 -9.11 -19.01
N THR A 6 7.05 -8.73 -18.14
CA THR A 6 7.17 -7.52 -17.30
C THR A 6 7.79 -7.77 -15.93
N GLY A 7 7.97 -9.04 -15.54
CA GLY A 7 8.41 -9.43 -14.20
C GLY A 7 7.31 -9.30 -13.13
N ALA A 8 6.05 -9.07 -13.52
CA ALA A 8 4.94 -9.00 -12.58
C ALA A 8 4.63 -10.38 -11.95
N LEU A 9 4.25 -10.38 -10.68
CA LEU A 9 3.78 -11.58 -9.97
C LEU A 9 2.30 -11.82 -10.30
N PRO A 10 1.92 -13.05 -10.71
CA PRO A 10 0.52 -13.41 -10.89
C PRO A 10 -0.21 -13.48 -9.55
N VAL A 11 -1.50 -13.11 -9.54
CA VAL A 11 -2.37 -13.24 -8.36
C VAL A 11 -2.82 -14.69 -8.09
N HIS A 12 -2.56 -15.61 -9.03
CA HIS A 12 -2.93 -17.02 -8.91
C HIS A 12 -1.80 -17.83 -8.28
N LYS A 13 -2.14 -18.67 -7.28
CA LYS A 13 -1.21 -19.56 -6.56
C LYS A 13 -0.44 -20.55 -7.45
N SER A 14 -0.90 -20.79 -8.68
CA SER A 14 -0.17 -21.62 -9.64
C SER A 14 1.23 -21.07 -9.96
N ALA A 15 1.47 -19.77 -9.72
CA ALA A 15 2.77 -19.13 -9.90
C ALA A 15 3.87 -19.76 -9.03
N GLU A 16 3.54 -20.24 -7.83
CA GLU A 16 4.48 -20.92 -6.91
C GLU A 16 5.13 -22.16 -7.54
N LYS A 17 4.46 -22.77 -8.52
CA LYS A 17 4.90 -24.00 -9.19
C LYS A 17 5.48 -23.77 -10.59
N ASP A 18 5.50 -22.53 -11.06
CA ASP A 18 6.01 -22.20 -12.40
C ASP A 18 7.54 -22.02 -12.34
N PRO A 19 8.31 -22.74 -13.18
CA PRO A 19 9.78 -22.66 -13.16
C PRO A 19 10.35 -21.25 -13.36
N PHE A 20 9.62 -20.36 -14.05
CA PHE A 20 10.05 -18.97 -14.22
C PHE A 20 10.07 -18.22 -12.88
N TYR A 21 9.06 -18.42 -12.05
CA TYR A 21 8.90 -17.77 -10.74
C TYR A 21 9.73 -18.44 -9.64
N ALA A 22 10.28 -19.64 -9.88
CA ALA A 22 11.24 -20.29 -9.00
C ALA A 22 12.67 -19.72 -9.10
N SER A 23 12.91 -18.76 -10.00
CA SER A 23 14.23 -18.14 -10.17
C SER A 23 14.59 -17.18 -9.02
N GLU A 24 15.89 -16.93 -8.85
CA GLU A 24 16.45 -16.16 -7.72
C GLU A 24 15.78 -14.79 -7.54
N GLN A 25 15.51 -14.09 -8.64
CA GLN A 25 14.92 -12.74 -8.65
C GLN A 25 13.51 -12.65 -8.02
N PHE A 26 12.81 -13.78 -7.87
CA PHE A 26 11.48 -13.81 -7.26
C PHE A 26 11.46 -14.32 -5.82
N LYS A 27 12.57 -14.88 -5.31
CA LYS A 27 12.60 -15.52 -3.99
C LYS A 27 12.15 -14.59 -2.87
N GLY A 28 12.63 -13.35 -2.84
CA GLY A 28 12.24 -12.38 -1.81
C GLY A 28 10.76 -12.05 -1.84
N TRP A 29 10.15 -11.97 -3.04
CA TRP A 29 8.72 -11.73 -3.18
C TRP A 29 7.87 -12.88 -2.66
N PHE A 30 8.22 -14.13 -3.00
CA PHE A 30 7.48 -15.29 -2.49
C PHE A 30 7.70 -15.50 -0.99
N ALA A 31 8.89 -15.18 -0.46
CA ALA A 31 9.14 -15.19 0.98
C ALA A 31 8.24 -14.20 1.73
N GLU A 32 8.08 -12.96 1.23
CA GLU A 32 7.18 -11.95 1.80
C GLU A 32 5.71 -12.40 1.71
N LEU A 33 5.30 -13.01 0.60
CA LEU A 33 3.92 -13.49 0.42
C LEU A 33 3.57 -14.73 1.26
N GLU A 34 4.58 -15.53 1.62
CA GLU A 34 4.43 -16.70 2.49
C GLU A 34 4.56 -16.36 3.99
N ASP A 35 5.06 -15.17 4.32
CA ASP A 35 5.20 -14.71 5.69
C ASP A 35 3.81 -14.58 6.35
N LYS A 36 3.65 -15.26 7.48
CA LYS A 36 2.40 -15.26 8.26
C LYS A 36 2.23 -13.99 9.08
N ASP A 37 3.33 -13.28 9.33
CA ASP A 37 3.35 -12.02 10.06
C ASP A 37 3.15 -10.82 9.12
N ALA A 38 3.30 -11.02 7.80
CA ALA A 38 2.96 -10.02 6.80
C ALA A 38 1.43 -9.87 6.70
N VAL A 39 0.93 -8.70 7.11
CA VAL A 39 -0.50 -8.34 6.98
C VAL A 39 -0.67 -7.44 5.74
N PRO A 40 -1.29 -7.94 4.65
CA PRO A 40 -1.51 -7.13 3.46
C PRO A 40 -2.40 -5.94 3.80
N THR A 41 -1.86 -4.74 3.62
CA THR A 41 -2.62 -3.50 3.83
C THR A 41 -3.46 -3.22 2.59
N VAL A 42 -4.78 -3.27 2.73
CA VAL A 42 -5.70 -2.88 1.65
C VAL A 42 -5.85 -1.37 1.67
N MET A 43 -5.42 -0.73 0.58
CA MET A 43 -5.56 0.72 0.42
C MET A 43 -7.05 1.09 0.27
N PRO A 44 -7.56 2.13 0.96
CA PRO A 44 -8.98 2.51 0.93
C PRO A 44 -9.33 3.32 -0.34
N THR A 45 -9.08 2.75 -1.52
CA THR A 45 -9.30 3.39 -2.83
C THR A 45 -10.78 3.65 -3.16
N TYR A 46 -11.71 3.15 -2.34
CA TYR A 46 -13.14 3.44 -2.41
C TYR A 46 -13.51 4.81 -1.81
N LEU A 47 -12.58 5.47 -1.11
CA LEU A 47 -12.77 6.84 -0.62
C LEU A 47 -12.41 7.84 -1.73
N GLU A 48 -13.33 8.73 -2.07
CA GLU A 48 -13.15 9.79 -3.08
C GLU A 48 -11.89 10.64 -2.77
N GLU A 49 -11.64 10.86 -1.48
CA GLU A 49 -10.57 11.67 -0.94
C GLU A 49 -9.18 10.99 -0.96
N PHE A 50 -9.12 9.66 -1.20
CA PHE A 50 -7.89 8.89 -1.06
C PHE A 50 -6.80 9.27 -2.07
N ALA A 51 -7.18 9.68 -3.29
CA ALA A 51 -6.22 10.11 -4.30
C ALA A 51 -5.41 11.33 -3.83
N PHE A 52 -6.09 12.37 -3.32
CA PHE A 52 -5.41 13.54 -2.77
C PHE A 52 -4.57 13.19 -1.53
N PHE A 53 -5.09 12.31 -0.67
CA PHE A 53 -4.34 11.82 0.48
C PHE A 53 -2.99 11.23 0.07
N LYS A 54 -2.98 10.24 -0.84
CA LYS A 54 -1.77 9.52 -1.23
C LYS A 54 -0.81 10.37 -2.08
N ASP A 55 -1.35 11.16 -3.01
CA ASP A 55 -0.55 11.84 -4.05
C ASP A 55 -0.11 13.26 -3.66
N SER A 56 -0.59 13.78 -2.54
CA SER A 56 -0.23 15.14 -2.09
C SER A 56 0.02 15.23 -0.59
N MET A 57 -0.96 14.86 0.24
CA MET A 57 -0.86 15.05 1.68
C MET A 57 0.27 14.20 2.29
N VAL A 58 0.28 12.89 2.00
CA VAL A 58 1.27 11.94 2.54
C VAL A 58 2.69 12.35 2.14
N ILE A 59 2.92 12.69 0.87
CA ILE A 59 4.25 13.07 0.38
C ILE A 59 4.77 14.30 1.13
N LYS A 60 3.98 15.37 1.18
CA LYS A 60 4.38 16.63 1.82
C LYS A 60 4.66 16.43 3.31
N THR A 61 3.72 15.85 4.03
CA THR A 61 3.80 15.74 5.49
C THR A 61 4.82 14.69 5.94
N SER A 62 5.05 13.63 5.16
CA SER A 62 6.18 12.70 5.40
C SER A 62 7.53 13.40 5.27
N GLN A 63 7.70 14.25 4.25
CA GLN A 63 8.96 15.00 4.09
C GLN A 63 9.17 15.97 5.26
N GLN A 64 8.12 16.67 5.68
CA GLN A 64 8.18 17.55 6.86
C GLN A 64 8.56 16.77 8.13
N ALA A 65 7.98 15.59 8.34
CA ALA A 65 8.30 14.75 9.50
C ALA A 65 9.75 14.26 9.48
N LEU A 66 10.24 13.84 8.31
CA LEU A 66 11.63 13.39 8.13
C LEU A 66 12.65 14.52 8.32
N LEU A 67 12.29 15.76 7.99
CA LEU A 67 13.14 16.94 8.15
C LEU A 67 13.02 17.57 9.55
N GLY A 68 12.07 17.12 10.38
CA GLY A 68 11.84 17.64 11.72
C GLY A 68 10.98 18.91 11.77
N ASP A 69 10.34 19.28 10.66
CA ASP A 69 9.41 20.41 10.58
C ASP A 69 8.10 20.14 11.34
N ILE A 70 7.70 18.86 11.42
CA ILE A 70 6.61 18.35 12.25
C ILE A 70 7.06 17.07 12.95
N THR A 71 6.42 16.73 14.05
CA THR A 71 6.61 15.44 14.72
C THR A 71 5.92 14.31 13.94
N PRO A 72 6.36 13.05 14.10
CA PRO A 72 5.64 11.90 13.58
C PRO A 72 4.19 11.81 14.08
N GLU A 73 3.93 12.23 15.33
CA GLU A 73 2.59 12.26 15.90
C GLU A 73 1.69 13.31 15.22
N GLU A 74 2.20 14.52 14.97
CA GLU A 74 1.45 15.55 14.23
C GLU A 74 1.14 15.11 12.80
N MET A 75 2.08 14.42 12.13
CA MET A 75 1.84 13.83 10.82
C MET A 75 0.73 12.77 10.88
N ALA A 76 0.81 11.84 11.82
CA ALA A 76 -0.16 10.77 11.99
C ALA A 76 -1.56 11.31 12.30
N ASN A 77 -1.65 12.33 13.17
CA ASN A 77 -2.92 12.99 13.52
C ASN A 77 -3.54 13.68 12.30
N GLN A 78 -2.75 14.38 11.47
CA GLN A 78 -3.24 14.99 10.23
C GLN A 78 -3.83 13.95 9.27
N TRP A 79 -3.15 12.80 9.12
CA TRP A 79 -3.62 11.71 8.25
C TRP A 79 -4.90 11.07 8.80
N ALA A 80 -4.93 10.81 10.11
CA ALA A 80 -6.08 10.23 10.80
C ALA A 80 -7.31 11.14 10.67
N ASP A 81 -7.16 12.44 10.91
CA ASP A 81 -8.26 13.41 10.80
C ASP A 81 -8.85 13.46 9.39
N TYR A 82 -8.01 13.45 8.37
CA TYR A 82 -8.44 13.51 6.98
C TYR A 82 -9.18 12.23 6.56
N LEU A 83 -8.57 11.06 6.78
CA LEU A 83 -9.15 9.78 6.39
C LEU A 83 -10.37 9.40 7.22
N THR A 84 -10.42 9.76 8.51
CA THR A 84 -11.60 9.51 9.35
C THR A 84 -12.81 10.25 8.83
N LYS A 85 -12.66 11.52 8.43
CA LYS A 85 -13.74 12.31 7.82
C LYS A 85 -14.21 11.70 6.50
N ALA A 86 -13.27 11.28 5.65
CA ALA A 86 -13.59 10.60 4.39
C ALA A 86 -14.36 9.30 4.62
N GLN A 87 -13.92 8.49 5.60
CA GLN A 87 -14.59 7.24 5.96
C GLN A 87 -16.00 7.48 6.49
N GLN A 88 -16.19 8.46 7.39
CA GLN A 88 -17.51 8.84 7.91
C GLN A 88 -18.45 9.29 6.78
N LYS A 89 -17.95 10.10 5.84
CA LYS A 89 -18.69 10.52 4.64
C LYS A 89 -19.11 9.33 3.79
N HIS A 90 -18.23 8.35 3.57
CA HIS A 90 -18.55 7.14 2.81
C HIS A 90 -19.64 6.30 3.51
N LEU A 91 -19.51 6.10 4.83
CA LEU A 91 -20.48 5.33 5.62
C LEU A 91 -21.86 5.98 5.66
N ALA A 92 -21.94 7.32 5.68
CA ALA A 92 -23.21 8.04 5.64
C ALA A 92 -23.93 7.99 4.27
N LYS A 93 -23.22 7.61 3.19
CA LYS A 93 -23.81 7.43 1.85
C LYS A 93 -24.34 6.01 1.60
N LYS A 94 -24.00 5.04 2.46
CA LYS A 94 -24.50 3.66 2.41
C LYS A 94 -25.83 3.52 3.12
#